data_AF-A0A369IJF1-F1
#
_entry.id   AF-A0A369IJF1-F1
#
_cell.length_a   1.000
_cell.length_b   1.000
_cell.length_c   1.000
_cell.angle_alpha   90.00
_cell.angle_beta   90.00
_cell.angle_gamma   90.00
#
_symmetry.space_group_name_H-M   'P 1'
#
loop_
_entity.id
_entity.type
_entity.pdbx_description
1 polymer ?
#
loop_
_entity_poly.entity_id
_entity_poly.type
_entity_poly.pdbx_seq_one_letter_code
_entity_poly.pdbx_strand_id
1 'polypeptide(L)'
;MARSFTRVLVSAARAGARASRRYEAAQRREASARARHQKQLEREYVKFEKENAKRAKQEYLELRIEEALELTNEDNEKFFYLNSGIINETLRIDDTINFETLKPKYKAPSEEIPEGMLVFPNEPEEETFINSVGKMPIWGYLFKSSKQIWIDKIEEAESNFKAAYEKWKSEVSKRKNEIELYKRELQEIKKKYDLDFQRKCQDVDDFKASYLSGDEESVSAYVSIVLENSDYLFDWDRDFKLAYNKDAGELLIEFKLPNIDIIPNVLEYKYIKTKDVIEEKFRKKADIDNCYKNLVTSLAIRTIHEVIEADQGGFISVVIFNGFVETIDKANGKTIFPILLSISVSKDEFANINLSRVEPIQCIQSLSAKISPSLSGLFPVKPIKEFSMVDKRYVTEQDIVSSLSNRPNLMDLNPFEFENLVTNLFSKMGLETKQTRSSKDGGIDAVAFDLRPVLGGKIVIQAKRYKNLVGVSAVRDLYGTMINEGATKGILVSTSWYGADAYTFSKDKPIELIDGSGLLYLLAQIGVEAEIIMPDPI
;
A
#
# COMPACT_ATOMS: atom_id res chain seq x y z
N MET A 1 -115.68 -48.37 -8.52
CA MET A 1 -114.41 -48.95 -8.00
C MET A 1 -113.21 -48.76 -8.94
N ALA A 2 -113.35 -48.86 -10.27
CA ALA A 2 -112.22 -48.75 -11.23
C ALA A 2 -111.57 -47.34 -11.34
N ARG A 3 -112.31 -46.24 -11.13
CA ARG A 3 -111.79 -44.86 -11.23
C ARG A 3 -110.88 -44.44 -10.06
N SER A 4 -110.88 -45.20 -8.96
CA SER A 4 -110.10 -44.87 -7.75
C SER A 4 -108.64 -45.29 -7.88
N PHE A 5 -108.40 -46.50 -8.41
CA PHE A 5 -107.06 -47.06 -8.59
C PHE A 5 -106.25 -46.32 -9.67
N THR A 6 -106.91 -45.91 -10.76
CA THR A 6 -106.31 -45.05 -11.81
C THR A 6 -106.00 -43.65 -11.28
N ARG A 7 -106.84 -43.07 -10.41
CA ARG A 7 -106.53 -41.79 -9.75
C ARG A 7 -105.32 -41.88 -8.84
N VAL A 8 -105.16 -42.98 -8.10
CA VAL A 8 -104.00 -43.22 -7.22
C VAL A 8 -102.72 -43.41 -8.04
N LEU A 9 -102.73 -44.23 -9.09
CA LEU A 9 -101.58 -44.40 -10.00
C LEU A 9 -101.20 -43.09 -10.71
N VAL A 10 -102.16 -42.33 -11.21
CA VAL A 10 -101.93 -41.01 -11.83
C VAL A 10 -101.43 -39.99 -10.78
N SER A 11 -101.90 -40.05 -9.54
CA SER A 11 -101.40 -39.20 -8.45
C SER A 11 -99.98 -39.57 -8.02
N ALA A 12 -99.63 -40.86 -7.98
CA ALA A 12 -98.31 -41.36 -7.65
C ALA A 12 -97.30 -41.03 -8.76
N ALA A 13 -97.68 -41.19 -10.02
CA ALA A 13 -96.88 -40.75 -11.17
C ALA A 13 -96.69 -39.23 -11.20
N ARG A 14 -97.73 -38.44 -10.87
CA ARG A 14 -97.62 -36.97 -10.71
C ARG A 14 -96.75 -36.58 -9.50
N ALA A 15 -96.80 -37.33 -8.40
CA ALA A 15 -95.97 -37.11 -7.22
C ALA A 15 -94.50 -37.45 -7.50
N GLY A 16 -94.22 -38.58 -8.17
CA GLY A 16 -92.88 -38.96 -8.64
C GLY A 16 -92.29 -37.96 -9.64
N ALA A 17 -93.09 -37.50 -10.61
CA ALA A 17 -92.68 -36.45 -11.54
C ALA A 17 -92.41 -35.10 -10.84
N ARG A 18 -93.18 -34.75 -9.79
CA ARG A 18 -92.93 -33.56 -8.96
C ARG A 18 -91.67 -33.72 -8.10
N ALA A 19 -91.41 -34.92 -7.56
CA ALA A 19 -90.21 -35.23 -6.78
C ALA A 19 -88.95 -35.19 -7.66
N SER A 20 -88.97 -35.78 -8.86
CA SER A 20 -87.86 -35.71 -9.83
C SER A 20 -87.55 -34.27 -10.23
N ARG A 21 -88.58 -33.45 -10.54
CA ARG A 21 -88.38 -32.02 -10.84
C ARG A 21 -87.81 -31.24 -9.67
N ARG A 22 -88.21 -31.57 -8.43
CA ARG A 22 -87.65 -30.94 -7.21
C ARG A 22 -86.19 -31.36 -6.99
N TYR A 23 -85.86 -32.61 -7.20
CA TYR A 23 -84.49 -33.14 -7.12
C TYR A 23 -83.58 -32.53 -8.19
N GLU A 24 -84.00 -32.50 -9.45
CA GLU A 24 -83.29 -31.82 -10.54
C GLU A 24 -83.14 -30.32 -10.29
N ALA A 25 -84.18 -29.65 -9.78
CA ALA A 25 -84.10 -28.24 -9.40
C ALA A 25 -83.14 -28.00 -8.23
N ALA A 26 -83.09 -28.91 -7.25
CA ALA A 26 -82.14 -28.84 -6.14
C ALA A 26 -80.70 -29.05 -6.62
N GLN A 27 -80.45 -30.06 -7.46
CA GLN A 27 -79.14 -30.29 -8.08
C GLN A 27 -78.69 -29.09 -8.94
N ARG A 28 -79.58 -28.50 -9.74
CA ARG A 28 -79.26 -27.28 -10.52
C ARG A 28 -78.94 -26.08 -9.63
N ARG A 29 -79.65 -25.91 -8.51
CA ARG A 29 -79.37 -24.85 -7.52
C ARG A 29 -78.02 -25.07 -6.85
N GLU A 30 -77.69 -26.31 -6.48
CA GLU A 30 -76.42 -26.66 -5.86
C GLU A 30 -75.25 -26.49 -6.84
N ALA A 31 -75.39 -26.97 -8.09
CA ALA A 31 -74.41 -26.74 -9.14
C ALA A 31 -74.21 -25.24 -9.43
N SER A 32 -75.29 -24.45 -9.46
CA SER A 32 -75.23 -22.99 -9.62
C SER A 32 -74.62 -22.30 -8.39
N ALA A 33 -74.83 -22.80 -7.18
CA ALA A 33 -74.17 -22.30 -5.97
C ALA A 33 -72.66 -22.60 -5.97
N ARG A 34 -72.26 -23.83 -6.32
CA ARG A 34 -70.85 -24.22 -6.47
C ARG A 34 -70.15 -23.41 -7.55
N ALA A 35 -70.78 -23.21 -8.71
CA ALA A 35 -70.25 -22.38 -9.79
C ALA A 35 -70.09 -20.90 -9.37
N ARG A 36 -71.02 -20.36 -8.58
CA ARG A 36 -70.91 -18.99 -8.02
C ARG A 36 -69.77 -18.88 -7.01
N HIS A 37 -69.63 -19.84 -6.12
CA HIS A 37 -68.55 -19.89 -5.13
C HIS A 37 -67.18 -20.02 -5.81
N GLN A 38 -67.05 -20.92 -6.80
CA GLN A 38 -65.83 -21.06 -7.58
C GLN A 38 -65.46 -19.75 -8.31
N LYS A 39 -66.44 -19.09 -8.93
CA LYS A 39 -66.23 -17.79 -9.56
C LYS A 39 -65.86 -16.68 -8.57
N GLN A 40 -66.30 -16.77 -7.31
CA GLN A 40 -65.90 -15.84 -6.25
C GLN A 40 -64.44 -16.08 -5.84
N LEU A 41 -64.06 -17.35 -5.59
CA LEU A 41 -62.68 -17.72 -5.29
C LEU A 41 -61.71 -17.31 -6.40
N GLU A 42 -62.08 -17.53 -7.67
CA GLU A 42 -61.28 -17.08 -8.82
C GLU A 42 -61.10 -15.56 -8.85
N ARG A 43 -62.13 -14.78 -8.52
CA ARG A 43 -62.05 -13.31 -8.45
C ARG A 43 -61.15 -12.85 -7.30
N GLU A 44 -61.25 -13.50 -6.15
CA GLU A 44 -60.41 -13.20 -4.98
C GLU A 44 -58.94 -13.54 -5.27
N TYR A 45 -58.69 -14.68 -5.91
CA TYR A 45 -57.36 -15.10 -6.36
C TYR A 45 -56.74 -14.09 -7.35
N VAL A 46 -57.47 -13.69 -8.40
CA VAL A 46 -56.99 -12.68 -9.36
C VAL A 46 -56.74 -11.32 -8.71
N LYS A 47 -57.56 -10.93 -7.72
CA LYS A 47 -57.34 -9.69 -6.96
C LYS A 47 -56.06 -9.79 -6.12
N PHE A 48 -55.86 -10.91 -5.44
CA PHE A 48 -54.67 -11.19 -4.65
C PHE A 48 -53.39 -11.20 -5.50
N GLU A 49 -53.39 -11.85 -6.67
CA GLU A 49 -52.24 -11.82 -7.59
C GLU A 49 -51.92 -10.40 -8.07
N LYS A 50 -52.93 -9.59 -8.42
CA LYS A 50 -52.72 -8.18 -8.82
C LYS A 50 -52.13 -7.35 -7.68
N GLU A 51 -52.60 -7.55 -6.46
CA GLU A 51 -52.10 -6.85 -5.27
C GLU A 51 -50.66 -7.25 -4.96
N ASN A 52 -50.34 -8.54 -5.02
CA ASN A 52 -48.97 -9.05 -4.89
C ASN A 52 -48.05 -8.52 -5.99
N ALA A 53 -48.47 -8.52 -7.25
CA ALA A 53 -47.67 -7.98 -8.35
C ALA A 53 -47.43 -6.47 -8.19
N LYS A 54 -48.43 -5.72 -7.70
CA LYS A 54 -48.27 -4.30 -7.39
C LYS A 54 -47.27 -4.08 -6.24
N ARG A 55 -47.38 -4.87 -5.18
CA ARG A 55 -46.45 -4.82 -4.04
C ARG A 55 -45.02 -5.16 -4.45
N ALA A 56 -44.82 -6.27 -5.17
CA ALA A 56 -43.51 -6.67 -5.67
C ALA A 56 -42.88 -5.60 -6.57
N LYS A 57 -43.67 -4.93 -7.42
CA LYS A 57 -43.21 -3.80 -8.22
C LYS A 57 -42.79 -2.60 -7.37
N GLN A 58 -43.52 -2.34 -6.27
CA GLN A 58 -43.18 -1.26 -5.35
C GLN A 58 -41.89 -1.57 -4.58
N GLU A 59 -41.76 -2.77 -4.03
CA GLU A 59 -40.55 -3.26 -3.34
C GLU A 59 -39.32 -3.18 -4.25
N TYR A 60 -39.44 -3.62 -5.52
CA TYR A 60 -38.37 -3.48 -6.50
C TYR A 60 -37.97 -2.01 -6.74
N LEU A 61 -38.95 -1.10 -6.85
CA LEU A 61 -38.66 0.32 -7.01
C LEU A 61 -37.97 0.94 -5.79
N GLU A 62 -38.38 0.53 -4.59
CA GLU A 62 -37.76 0.98 -3.34
C GLU A 62 -36.32 0.49 -3.26
N LEU A 63 -36.07 -0.79 -3.54
CA LEU A 63 -34.73 -1.38 -3.59
C LEU A 63 -33.81 -0.65 -4.59
N ARG A 64 -34.30 -0.30 -5.79
CA ARG A 64 -33.51 0.46 -6.77
C ARG A 64 -33.20 1.89 -6.33
N ILE A 65 -34.10 2.51 -5.58
CA ILE A 65 -33.86 3.85 -5.02
C ILE A 65 -32.83 3.76 -3.89
N GLU A 66 -32.94 2.75 -3.03
CA GLU A 66 -32.00 2.48 -1.95
C GLU A 66 -30.60 2.18 -2.49
N GLU A 67 -30.48 1.30 -3.50
CA GLU A 67 -29.21 1.02 -4.22
C GLU A 67 -28.55 2.32 -4.72
N ALA A 68 -29.33 3.21 -5.36
CA ALA A 68 -28.80 4.49 -5.84
C ALA A 68 -28.39 5.44 -4.70
N LEU A 69 -29.09 5.41 -3.57
CA LEU A 69 -28.74 6.21 -2.39
C LEU A 69 -27.47 5.69 -1.71
N GLU A 70 -27.31 4.37 -1.58
CA GLU A 70 -26.12 3.74 -1.00
C GLU A 70 -24.87 4.08 -1.82
N LEU A 71 -24.90 3.88 -3.14
CA LEU A 71 -23.81 4.27 -4.04
C LEU A 71 -23.47 5.76 -3.94
N THR A 72 -24.51 6.61 -3.83
CA THR A 72 -24.31 8.06 -3.67
C THR A 72 -23.62 8.37 -2.36
N ASN A 73 -24.02 7.73 -1.26
CA ASN A 73 -23.42 7.96 0.04
C ASN A 73 -21.96 7.49 0.07
N GLU A 74 -21.68 6.29 -0.44
CA GLU A 74 -20.31 5.73 -0.49
C GLU A 74 -19.33 6.65 -1.23
N ASP A 75 -19.67 7.09 -2.46
CA ASP A 75 -18.83 7.98 -3.25
C ASP A 75 -18.67 9.36 -2.60
N ASN A 76 -19.73 9.88 -1.96
CA ASN A 76 -19.67 11.16 -1.26
C ASN A 76 -18.82 11.07 0.02
N GLU A 77 -18.96 10.02 0.83
CA GLU A 77 -18.16 9.79 2.03
C GLU A 77 -16.67 9.69 1.70
N LYS A 78 -16.32 8.89 0.68
CA LYS A 78 -14.95 8.82 0.17
C LYS A 78 -14.45 10.18 -0.31
N PHE A 79 -15.25 10.91 -1.09
CA PHE A 79 -14.88 12.25 -1.55
C PHE A 79 -14.63 13.23 -0.38
N PHE A 80 -15.50 13.25 0.62
CA PHE A 80 -15.36 14.11 1.80
C PHE A 80 -14.12 13.76 2.62
N TYR A 81 -13.85 12.48 2.82
CA TYR A 81 -12.68 12.00 3.51
C TYR A 81 -11.38 12.40 2.77
N LEU A 82 -11.29 12.16 1.45
CA LEU A 82 -10.12 12.55 0.65
C LEU A 82 -9.90 14.07 0.63
N ASN A 83 -10.98 14.85 0.71
CA ASN A 83 -10.91 16.30 0.69
C ASN A 83 -10.51 16.93 2.05
N SER A 84 -10.84 16.30 3.19
CA SER A 84 -10.73 16.96 4.50
C SER A 84 -10.60 16.04 5.73
N GLY A 85 -10.69 14.72 5.56
CA GLY A 85 -10.67 13.75 6.66
C GLY A 85 -9.26 13.44 7.18
N ILE A 86 -8.27 13.38 6.30
CA ILE A 86 -6.93 12.82 6.56
C ILE A 86 -6.23 13.47 7.75
N ILE A 87 -6.17 14.81 7.82
CA ILE A 87 -5.48 15.53 8.92
C ILE A 87 -6.21 15.31 10.26
N ASN A 88 -7.54 15.28 10.25
CA ASN A 88 -8.31 15.10 11.48
C ASN A 88 -8.19 13.69 12.07
N GLU A 89 -7.91 12.70 11.22
CA GLU A 89 -7.70 11.32 11.63
C GLU A 89 -6.34 11.12 12.28
N THR A 90 -5.25 11.55 11.62
CA THR A 90 -3.88 11.39 12.14
C THR A 90 -3.70 12.04 13.51
N LEU A 91 -4.33 13.20 13.76
CA LEU A 91 -4.28 13.89 15.06
C LEU A 91 -4.91 13.12 16.24
N ARG A 92 -5.57 11.98 15.99
CA ARG A 92 -6.16 11.11 17.03
C ARG A 92 -5.35 9.85 17.28
N ILE A 93 -4.34 9.62 16.46
CA ILE A 93 -3.47 8.45 16.50
C ILE A 93 -2.15 8.90 17.13
N ASP A 94 -1.54 8.03 17.93
CA ASP A 94 -0.18 8.21 18.42
C ASP A 94 0.71 7.30 17.59
N ASP A 95 1.57 7.89 16.76
CA ASP A 95 2.38 7.16 15.78
C ASP A 95 3.68 6.58 16.39
N THR A 96 3.88 6.73 17.71
CA THR A 96 5.06 6.19 18.38
C THR A 96 5.06 4.66 18.41
N ILE A 97 6.21 4.06 18.06
CA ILE A 97 6.37 2.60 18.08
C ILE A 97 6.77 2.14 19.48
N ASN A 98 5.95 1.26 20.06
CA ASN A 98 6.33 0.52 21.24
C ASN A 98 7.19 -0.70 20.86
N PHE A 99 8.51 -0.61 21.08
CA PHE A 99 9.46 -1.69 20.80
C PHE A 99 9.08 -3.05 21.42
N GLU A 100 8.40 -3.08 22.56
CA GLU A 100 7.96 -4.36 23.16
C GLU A 100 6.89 -5.05 22.32
N THR A 101 6.11 -4.30 21.54
CA THR A 101 5.10 -4.87 20.64
C THR A 101 5.70 -5.48 19.38
N LEU A 102 6.93 -5.08 19.03
CA LEU A 102 7.70 -5.69 17.93
C LEU A 102 8.26 -7.07 18.29
N LYS A 103 8.39 -7.39 19.59
CA LYS A 103 8.85 -8.71 20.02
C LYS A 103 7.83 -9.78 19.63
N PRO A 104 8.28 -10.96 19.14
CA PRO A 104 7.38 -12.04 18.80
C PRO A 104 6.59 -12.50 20.04
N LYS A 105 5.37 -13.00 19.84
CA LYS A 105 4.60 -13.66 20.89
C LYS A 105 5.08 -15.10 21.05
N TYR A 106 5.47 -15.49 22.27
CA TYR A 106 5.93 -16.85 22.55
C TYR A 106 4.77 -17.85 22.36
N LYS A 107 4.98 -18.86 21.51
CA LYS A 107 4.05 -19.98 21.33
C LYS A 107 4.80 -21.27 21.63
N ALA A 108 4.57 -21.82 22.83
CA ALA A 108 5.20 -23.05 23.26
C ALA A 108 4.95 -24.18 22.24
N PRO A 109 5.99 -24.89 21.76
CA PRO A 109 5.81 -26.11 20.99
C PRO A 109 5.00 -27.14 21.79
N SER A 110 4.20 -27.95 21.08
CA SER A 110 3.44 -29.02 21.75
C SER A 110 4.37 -30.01 22.43
N GLU A 111 4.08 -30.32 23.70
CA GLU A 111 4.81 -31.33 24.49
C GLU A 111 4.05 -32.67 24.51
N GLU A 112 2.94 -32.78 23.80
CA GLU A 112 2.09 -33.96 23.81
C GLU A 112 2.72 -35.12 23.02
N ILE A 113 2.73 -36.30 23.64
CA ILE A 113 3.14 -37.54 22.99
C ILE A 113 1.91 -38.10 22.26
N PRO A 114 2.03 -38.49 20.98
CA PRO A 114 0.92 -39.10 20.25
C PRO A 114 0.32 -40.28 21.03
N GLU A 115 -1.01 -40.28 21.21
CA GLU A 115 -1.72 -41.33 21.98
C GLU A 115 -1.37 -42.74 21.50
N GLY A 116 -1.21 -42.91 20.18
CA GLY A 116 -0.83 -44.18 19.57
C GLY A 116 0.54 -44.70 20.00
N MET A 117 1.43 -43.85 20.51
CA MET A 117 2.75 -44.24 21.04
C MET A 117 2.66 -44.71 22.50
N LEU A 118 1.64 -44.27 23.24
CA LEU A 118 1.40 -44.64 24.64
C LEU A 118 0.67 -45.98 24.79
N VAL A 119 0.25 -46.61 23.67
CA VAL A 119 -0.36 -47.94 23.66
C VAL A 119 0.74 -49.02 23.71
N PHE A 120 0.69 -49.84 24.76
CA PHE A 120 1.56 -51.00 24.98
C PHE A 120 0.81 -52.31 24.71
N PRO A 121 1.50 -53.36 24.22
CA PRO A 121 0.90 -54.69 24.08
C PRO A 121 0.58 -55.29 25.45
N ASN A 122 -0.50 -56.06 25.53
CA ASN A 122 -0.89 -56.77 26.74
C ASN A 122 0.15 -57.81 27.13
N GLU A 123 0.43 -57.91 28.42
CA GLU A 123 1.32 -58.94 28.96
C GLU A 123 0.68 -60.32 28.75
N PRO A 124 1.40 -61.29 28.16
CA PRO A 124 0.87 -62.65 28.02
C PRO A 124 0.72 -63.27 29.42
N GLU A 125 -0.42 -63.88 29.67
CA GLU A 125 -0.72 -64.55 30.94
C GLU A 125 -0.46 -66.05 30.80
N GLU A 126 0.43 -66.61 31.62
CA GLU A 126 0.83 -68.02 31.58
C GLU A 126 -0.38 -68.98 31.66
N GLU A 127 -1.37 -68.65 32.49
CA GLU A 127 -2.60 -69.43 32.66
C GLU A 127 -3.39 -69.60 31.36
N THR A 128 -3.38 -68.61 30.45
CA THR A 128 -4.13 -68.70 29.18
C THR A 128 -3.54 -69.73 28.22
N PHE A 129 -2.22 -69.87 28.21
CA PHE A 129 -1.50 -70.85 27.39
C PHE A 129 -1.70 -72.26 27.95
N ILE A 130 -1.57 -72.43 29.27
CA ILE A 130 -1.76 -73.71 29.94
C ILE A 130 -3.22 -74.18 29.83
N ASN A 131 -4.19 -73.28 30.03
CA ASN A 131 -5.62 -73.61 29.95
C ASN A 131 -6.07 -73.97 28.52
N SER A 132 -5.37 -73.48 27.48
CA SER A 132 -5.68 -73.80 26.08
C SER A 132 -5.44 -75.29 25.72
N VAL A 133 -4.55 -75.97 26.46
CA VAL A 133 -4.25 -77.39 26.26
C VAL A 133 -5.42 -78.29 26.72
N GLY A 134 -6.25 -77.80 27.63
CA GLY A 134 -7.38 -78.53 28.21
C GLY A 134 -6.97 -79.60 29.23
N LYS A 135 -7.97 -80.12 29.96
CA LYS A 135 -7.75 -81.17 30.98
C LYS A 135 -7.27 -82.48 30.32
N MET A 136 -6.41 -83.22 31.01
CA MET A 136 -5.90 -84.51 30.52
C MET A 136 -7.06 -85.46 30.14
N PRO A 137 -7.04 -86.07 28.93
CA PRO A 137 -8.05 -87.03 28.52
C PRO A 137 -8.13 -88.22 29.49
N ILE A 138 -9.34 -88.71 29.80
CA ILE A 138 -9.58 -89.80 30.78
C ILE A 138 -8.81 -91.09 30.40
N TRP A 139 -8.67 -91.38 29.11
CA TRP A 139 -7.87 -92.52 28.61
C TRP A 139 -6.36 -92.37 28.81
N GLY A 140 -5.87 -91.15 29.09
CA GLY A 140 -4.47 -90.89 29.44
C GLY A 140 -4.05 -91.54 30.77
N TYR A 141 -4.99 -91.85 31.66
CA TYR A 141 -4.71 -92.65 32.86
C TYR A 141 -4.49 -94.14 32.55
N LEU A 142 -4.99 -94.62 31.40
CA LEU A 142 -4.97 -96.02 30.97
C LEU A 142 -3.87 -96.32 29.92
N PHE A 143 -3.52 -95.35 29.07
CA PHE A 143 -2.51 -95.50 28.01
C PHE A 143 -1.37 -94.49 28.17
N LYS A 144 -0.14 -94.99 28.36
CA LYS A 144 1.08 -94.15 28.54
C LYS A 144 1.34 -93.22 27.35
N SER A 145 1.04 -93.65 26.13
CA SER A 145 1.23 -92.83 24.91
C SER A 145 0.36 -91.57 24.92
N SER A 146 -0.92 -91.69 25.33
CA SER A 146 -1.83 -90.54 25.41
C SER A 146 -1.49 -89.57 26.55
N LYS A 147 -0.94 -90.07 27.67
CA LYS A 147 -0.40 -89.23 28.75
C LYS A 147 0.83 -88.44 28.30
N GLN A 148 1.76 -89.09 27.61
CA GLN A 148 2.97 -88.44 27.11
C GLN A 148 2.61 -87.33 26.11
N ILE A 149 1.70 -87.58 25.17
CA ILE A 149 1.21 -86.56 24.22
C ILE A 149 0.60 -85.34 24.92
N TRP A 150 -0.09 -85.51 26.06
CA TRP A 150 -0.65 -84.38 26.82
C TRP A 150 0.43 -83.62 27.60
N ILE A 151 1.43 -84.32 28.16
CA ILE A 151 2.61 -83.69 28.79
C ILE A 151 3.39 -82.89 27.75
N ASP A 152 3.67 -83.47 26.58
CA ASP A 152 4.37 -82.82 25.48
C ASP A 152 3.62 -81.54 25.03
N LYS A 153 2.27 -81.55 25.05
CA LYS A 153 1.44 -80.36 24.77
C LYS A 153 1.52 -79.29 25.85
N ILE A 154 1.67 -79.65 27.13
CA ILE A 154 1.90 -78.69 28.21
C ILE A 154 3.29 -78.08 28.07
N GLU A 155 4.32 -78.89 27.85
CA GLU A 155 5.69 -78.41 27.61
C GLU A 155 5.76 -77.49 26.38
N GLU A 156 5.02 -77.82 25.31
CA GLU A 156 4.86 -76.96 24.13
C GLU A 156 4.16 -75.64 24.49
N ALA A 157 3.10 -75.67 25.31
CA ALA A 157 2.40 -74.47 25.76
C ALA A 157 3.26 -73.56 26.64
N GLU A 158 4.04 -74.12 27.57
CA GLU A 158 5.02 -73.39 28.39
C GLU A 158 6.13 -72.77 27.52
N SER A 159 6.63 -73.52 26.53
CA SER A 159 7.60 -73.00 25.56
C SER A 159 7.03 -71.86 24.72
N ASN A 160 5.78 -71.99 24.27
CA ASN A 160 5.06 -70.95 23.53
C ASN A 160 4.82 -69.69 24.39
N PHE A 161 4.45 -69.86 25.67
CA PHE A 161 4.34 -68.76 26.62
C PHE A 161 5.68 -68.04 26.79
N LYS A 162 6.77 -68.78 27.01
CA LYS A 162 8.11 -68.20 27.17
C LYS A 162 8.54 -67.42 25.93
N ALA A 163 8.27 -67.94 24.73
CA ALA A 163 8.52 -67.24 23.48
C ALA A 163 7.66 -65.97 23.34
N ALA A 164 6.38 -66.04 23.70
CA ALA A 164 5.47 -64.89 23.68
C ALA A 164 5.87 -63.80 24.70
N TYR A 165 6.32 -64.21 25.90
CA TYR A 165 6.79 -63.31 26.95
C TYR A 165 8.07 -62.59 26.54
N GLU A 166 9.07 -63.29 26.00
CA GLU A 166 10.29 -62.65 25.49
C GLU A 166 9.99 -61.70 24.32
N LYS A 167 9.06 -62.07 23.43
CA LYS A 167 8.58 -61.17 22.37
C LYS A 167 7.93 -59.91 22.94
N TRP A 168 6.98 -60.06 23.87
CA TRP A 168 6.31 -58.94 24.55
C TRP A 168 7.33 -58.02 25.26
N LYS A 169 8.27 -58.60 26.01
CA LYS A 169 9.31 -57.87 26.73
C LYS A 169 10.19 -57.05 25.77
N SER A 170 10.58 -57.65 24.65
CA SER A 170 11.32 -56.95 23.59
C SER A 170 10.52 -55.79 23.00
N GLU A 171 9.23 -56.00 22.73
CA GLU A 171 8.34 -55.01 22.13
C GLU A 171 8.04 -53.83 23.07
N VAL A 172 7.78 -54.11 24.36
CA VAL A 172 7.64 -53.08 25.41
C VAL A 172 8.95 -52.30 25.56
N SER A 173 10.11 -52.96 25.55
CA SER A 173 11.40 -52.27 25.65
C SER A 173 11.65 -51.36 24.44
N LYS A 174 11.35 -51.82 23.22
CA LYS A 174 11.45 -50.99 22.01
C LYS A 174 10.55 -49.77 22.11
N ARG A 175 9.29 -49.96 22.51
CA ARG A 175 8.33 -48.87 22.67
C ARG A 175 8.76 -47.85 23.72
N LYS A 176 9.27 -48.29 24.87
CA LYS A 176 9.82 -47.39 25.89
C LYS A 176 10.98 -46.56 25.33
N ASN A 177 11.89 -47.18 24.57
CA ASN A 177 13.00 -46.48 23.93
C ASN A 177 12.52 -45.47 22.87
N GLU A 178 11.49 -45.81 22.08
CA GLU A 178 10.87 -44.89 21.12
C GLU A 178 10.27 -43.66 21.80
N ILE A 179 9.52 -43.86 22.89
CA ILE A 179 8.96 -42.76 23.70
C ILE A 179 10.08 -41.89 24.29
N GLU A 180 11.14 -42.50 24.80
CA GLU A 180 12.27 -41.75 25.37
C GLU A 180 13.02 -40.94 24.30
N LEU A 181 13.23 -41.52 23.11
CA LEU A 181 13.81 -40.83 21.97
C LEU A 181 12.93 -39.64 21.56
N TYR A 182 11.62 -39.87 21.43
CA TYR A 182 10.64 -38.83 21.07
C TYR A 182 10.61 -37.69 22.09
N LYS A 183 10.65 -38.00 23.40
CA LYS A 183 10.77 -36.97 24.46
C LYS A 183 12.03 -36.13 24.31
N ARG A 184 13.18 -36.75 23.97
CA ARG A 184 14.42 -36.00 23.72
C ARG A 184 14.30 -35.12 22.47
N GLU A 185 13.68 -35.61 21.41
CA GLU A 185 13.42 -34.82 20.20
C GLU A 185 12.53 -33.60 20.50
N LEU A 186 11.44 -33.76 21.26
CA LEU A 186 10.60 -32.65 21.69
C LEU A 186 11.37 -31.62 22.53
N GLN A 187 12.24 -32.07 23.44
CA GLN A 187 13.11 -31.18 24.22
C GLN A 187 14.09 -30.40 23.33
N GLU A 188 14.68 -31.03 22.33
CA GLU A 188 15.56 -30.37 21.36
C GLU A 188 14.79 -29.36 20.50
N ILE A 189 13.58 -29.69 20.05
CA ILE A 189 12.71 -28.76 19.32
C ILE A 189 12.37 -27.55 20.18
N LYS A 190 11.96 -27.77 21.43
CA LYS A 190 11.66 -26.70 22.39
C LYS A 190 12.87 -25.82 22.64
N LYS A 191 14.04 -26.41 22.92
CA LYS A 191 15.29 -25.68 23.14
C LYS A 191 15.68 -24.83 21.94
N LYS A 192 15.54 -25.36 20.71
CA LYS A 192 15.79 -24.60 19.48
C LYS A 192 14.80 -23.45 19.32
N TYR A 193 13.52 -23.68 19.61
CA TYR A 193 12.49 -22.64 19.56
C TYR A 193 12.75 -21.54 20.59
N ASP A 194 13.09 -21.90 21.82
CA ASP A 194 13.41 -20.94 22.90
C ASP A 194 14.62 -20.08 22.53
N LEU A 195 15.65 -20.68 21.94
CA LEU A 195 16.85 -19.96 21.51
C LEU A 195 16.57 -19.03 20.32
N ASP A 196 15.77 -19.46 19.34
CA ASP A 196 15.33 -18.59 18.23
C ASP A 196 14.42 -17.45 18.72
N PHE A 197 13.53 -17.73 19.67
CA PHE A 197 12.68 -16.72 20.31
C PHE A 197 13.51 -15.68 21.06
N GLN A 198 14.45 -16.11 21.90
CA GLN A 198 15.37 -15.22 22.63
C GLN A 198 16.20 -14.37 21.67
N ARG A 199 16.71 -14.96 20.59
CA ARG A 199 17.45 -14.23 19.56
C ARG A 199 16.60 -13.13 18.93
N LYS A 200 15.36 -13.43 18.51
CA LYS A 200 14.46 -12.42 17.94
C LYS A 200 14.10 -11.32 18.93
N CYS A 201 13.91 -11.65 20.21
CA CYS A 201 13.73 -10.64 21.24
C CYS A 201 14.98 -9.76 21.40
N GLN A 202 16.17 -10.36 21.38
CA GLN A 202 17.44 -9.64 21.44
C GLN A 202 17.63 -8.72 20.24
N ASP A 203 17.31 -9.18 19.02
CA ASP A 203 17.40 -8.36 17.81
C ASP A 203 16.55 -7.07 17.92
N VAL A 204 15.37 -7.15 18.55
CA VAL A 204 14.51 -5.98 18.84
C VAL A 204 15.13 -5.08 19.91
N ASP A 205 15.72 -5.65 20.96
CA ASP A 205 16.40 -4.88 22.01
C ASP A 205 17.66 -4.17 21.48
N ASP A 206 18.42 -4.82 20.61
CA ASP A 206 19.58 -4.26 19.93
C ASP A 206 19.15 -3.15 18.95
N PHE A 207 18.07 -3.35 18.20
CA PHE A 207 17.48 -2.31 17.35
C PHE A 207 17.05 -1.08 18.16
N LYS A 208 16.37 -1.30 19.30
CA LYS A 208 15.99 -0.22 20.22
C LYS A 208 17.21 0.54 20.74
N ALA A 209 18.27 -0.16 21.14
CA ALA A 209 19.50 0.46 21.63
C ALA A 209 20.19 1.29 20.52
N SER A 210 20.25 0.76 19.31
CA SER A 210 20.83 1.45 18.15
C SER A 210 20.02 2.70 17.77
N TYR A 211 18.69 2.60 17.75
CA TYR A 211 17.81 3.76 17.57
C TYR A 211 18.05 4.82 18.64
N LEU A 212 18.05 4.46 19.93
CA LEU A 212 18.29 5.39 21.04
C LEU A 212 19.71 6.02 21.03
N SER A 213 20.65 5.44 20.30
CA SER A 213 21.98 6.02 20.07
C SER A 213 22.04 6.99 18.87
N GLY A 214 20.92 7.13 18.14
CA GLY A 214 20.81 7.94 16.94
C GLY A 214 21.60 7.36 15.77
N ASP A 215 21.71 6.03 15.67
CA ASP A 215 22.33 5.37 14.51
C ASP A 215 21.55 5.67 13.21
N GLU A 216 22.25 5.95 12.11
CA GLU A 216 21.63 6.45 10.87
C GLU A 216 20.65 5.45 10.25
N GLU A 217 21.06 4.17 10.21
CA GLU A 217 20.26 3.10 9.63
C GLU A 217 19.06 2.79 10.53
N SER A 218 19.28 2.79 11.85
CA SER A 218 18.24 2.49 12.84
C SER A 218 17.17 3.58 12.91
N VAL A 219 17.53 4.86 12.76
CA VAL A 219 16.56 5.97 12.67
C VAL A 219 15.72 5.85 11.39
N SER A 220 16.36 5.59 10.25
CA SER A 220 15.64 5.35 8.99
C SER A 220 14.70 4.15 9.08
N ALA A 221 15.16 3.03 9.65
CA ALA A 221 14.36 1.82 9.82
C ALA A 221 13.19 2.03 10.80
N TYR A 222 13.40 2.79 11.88
CA TYR A 222 12.32 3.16 12.81
C TYR A 222 11.23 3.96 12.09
N VAL A 223 11.62 4.98 11.32
CA VAL A 223 10.67 5.77 10.52
C VAL A 223 9.96 4.91 9.46
N SER A 224 10.64 3.92 8.87
CA SER A 224 9.99 2.97 7.95
C SER A 224 8.84 2.23 8.62
N ILE A 225 9.05 1.72 9.83
CA ILE A 225 8.01 1.03 10.60
C ILE A 225 6.83 1.97 10.93
N VAL A 226 7.11 3.23 11.26
CA VAL A 226 6.07 4.26 11.50
C VAL A 226 5.20 4.44 10.25
N LEU A 227 5.81 4.67 9.09
CA LEU A 227 5.08 4.90 7.84
C LEU A 227 4.40 3.64 7.28
N GLU A 228 4.97 2.47 7.52
CA GLU A 228 4.34 1.17 7.19
C GLU A 228 3.06 0.95 8.00
N ASN A 229 3.07 1.31 9.29
CA ASN A 229 1.92 1.18 10.20
C ASN A 229 0.88 2.30 10.05
N SER A 230 1.14 3.31 9.22
CA SER A 230 0.18 4.39 8.94
C SER A 230 -1.01 3.86 8.13
N ASP A 231 -2.22 3.89 8.71
CA ASP A 231 -3.44 3.35 8.09
C ASP A 231 -4.29 4.45 7.42
N TYR A 232 -4.92 4.12 6.29
CA TYR A 232 -5.74 5.06 5.51
C TYR A 232 -7.10 4.45 5.19
N LEU A 233 -8.18 5.24 5.20
CA LEU A 233 -9.52 4.79 4.77
C LEU A 233 -9.68 4.62 3.25
N PHE A 234 -8.56 4.51 2.52
CA PHE A 234 -8.52 4.25 1.09
C PHE A 234 -7.17 3.62 0.71
N ASP A 235 -7.19 2.80 -0.34
CA ASP A 235 -6.01 2.09 -0.80
C ASP A 235 -5.42 2.72 -2.08
N TRP A 236 -4.10 2.76 -2.13
CA TRP A 236 -3.33 2.97 -3.35
C TRP A 236 -2.00 2.23 -3.25
N ASP A 237 -1.31 2.10 -4.38
CA ASP A 237 0.03 1.54 -4.43
C ASP A 237 1.04 2.51 -3.79
N ARG A 238 1.22 2.37 -2.48
CA ARG A 238 2.07 3.20 -1.64
C ARG A 238 3.48 2.63 -1.59
N ASP A 239 4.44 3.48 -1.86
CA ASP A 239 5.86 3.18 -1.77
C ASP A 239 6.60 4.41 -1.25
N PHE A 240 7.68 4.22 -0.52
CA PHE A 240 8.49 5.32 -0.02
C PHE A 240 9.95 4.92 0.17
N LYS A 241 10.83 5.92 0.14
CA LYS A 241 12.26 5.78 0.42
C LYS A 241 12.68 6.80 1.47
N LEU A 242 13.56 6.37 2.36
CA LEU A 242 14.04 7.15 3.49
C LEU A 242 15.56 7.28 3.44
N ALA A 243 16.04 8.49 3.70
CA ALA A 243 17.45 8.75 3.92
C ALA A 243 17.60 9.72 5.09
N TYR A 244 18.41 9.34 6.08
CA TYR A 244 18.65 10.17 7.26
C TYR A 244 20.13 10.55 7.34
N ASN A 245 20.39 11.84 7.56
CA ASN A 245 21.72 12.39 7.78
C ASN A 245 21.86 12.79 9.24
N LYS A 246 22.69 12.05 10.00
CA LYS A 246 22.87 12.28 11.44
C LYS A 246 23.55 13.60 11.76
N ASP A 247 24.51 14.03 10.94
CA ASP A 247 25.28 15.27 11.18
C ASP A 247 24.39 16.52 11.06
N ALA A 248 23.43 16.50 10.13
CA ALA A 248 22.50 17.60 9.89
C ALA A 248 21.16 17.44 10.63
N GLY A 249 20.84 16.25 11.15
CA GLY A 249 19.52 15.93 11.71
C GLY A 249 18.40 16.01 10.66
N GLU A 250 18.73 15.70 9.41
CA GLU A 250 17.81 15.83 8.27
C GLU A 250 17.29 14.46 7.85
N LEU A 251 15.97 14.32 7.78
CA LEU A 251 15.30 13.17 7.18
C LEU A 251 14.71 13.55 5.82
N LEU A 252 15.10 12.83 4.79
CA LEU A 252 14.50 12.90 3.46
C LEU A 252 13.55 11.72 3.24
N ILE A 253 12.35 12.03 2.76
CA ILE A 253 11.29 11.09 2.43
C ILE A 253 10.91 11.29 0.96
N GLU A 254 11.16 10.29 0.12
CA GLU A 254 10.50 10.20 -1.19
C GLU A 254 9.24 9.35 -1.05
N PHE A 255 8.08 9.91 -1.37
CA PHE A 255 6.80 9.27 -1.09
C PHE A 255 5.93 9.19 -2.36
N LYS A 256 5.45 7.99 -2.69
CA LYS A 256 4.55 7.76 -3.81
C LYS A 256 3.12 8.16 -3.45
N LEU A 257 2.68 9.26 -4.07
CA LEU A 257 1.35 9.81 -3.96
C LEU A 257 0.36 9.06 -4.88
N PRO A 258 -0.94 9.02 -4.51
CA PRO A 258 -1.97 8.44 -5.37
C PRO A 258 -2.19 9.27 -6.63
N ASN A 259 -2.62 8.63 -7.71
CA ASN A 259 -3.09 9.30 -8.92
C ASN A 259 -4.48 9.94 -8.72
N ILE A 260 -4.82 10.94 -9.54
CA ILE A 260 -6.10 11.65 -9.47
C ILE A 260 -7.33 10.75 -9.66
N ASP A 261 -7.16 9.59 -10.29
CA ASP A 261 -8.23 8.61 -10.54
C ASP A 261 -8.83 8.03 -9.26
N ILE A 262 -8.19 8.24 -8.10
CA ILE A 262 -8.71 7.82 -6.80
C ILE A 262 -9.91 8.66 -6.32
N ILE A 263 -10.08 9.87 -6.88
CA ILE A 263 -11.15 10.78 -6.51
C ILE A 263 -12.45 10.33 -7.19
N PRO A 264 -13.54 10.05 -6.45
CA PRO A 264 -14.83 9.69 -7.05
C PRO A 264 -15.32 10.76 -8.01
N ASN A 265 -15.59 10.37 -9.26
CA ASN A 265 -16.05 11.29 -10.31
C ASN A 265 -17.58 11.51 -10.27
N VAL A 266 -18.35 10.57 -9.71
CA VAL A 266 -19.81 10.67 -9.57
C VAL A 266 -20.17 11.49 -8.32
N LEU A 267 -21.15 12.37 -8.47
CA LEU A 267 -21.74 13.18 -7.40
C LEU A 267 -22.99 12.51 -6.83
N GLU A 268 -23.81 11.94 -7.71
CA GLU A 268 -25.15 11.45 -7.40
C GLU A 268 -25.52 10.33 -8.39
N TYR A 269 -26.01 9.22 -7.86
CA TYR A 269 -26.67 8.15 -8.62
C TYR A 269 -28.18 8.33 -8.47
N LYS A 270 -28.89 8.33 -9.60
CA LYS A 270 -30.34 8.56 -9.60
C LYS A 270 -31.07 7.49 -10.39
N TYR A 271 -31.96 6.77 -9.71
CA TYR A 271 -32.81 5.79 -10.36
C TYR A 271 -33.90 6.45 -11.23
N ILE A 272 -33.89 6.13 -12.53
CA ILE A 272 -34.83 6.63 -13.53
C ILE A 272 -35.90 5.58 -13.82
N LYS A 273 -37.04 5.72 -13.13
CA LYS A 273 -38.20 4.80 -13.19
C LYS A 273 -38.71 4.48 -14.60
N THR A 274 -38.60 5.42 -15.54
CA THR A 274 -39.10 5.25 -16.92
C THR A 274 -38.22 4.35 -17.77
N LYS A 275 -36.92 4.30 -17.48
CA LYS A 275 -35.92 3.52 -18.22
C LYS A 275 -35.45 2.29 -17.44
N ASP A 276 -35.79 2.20 -16.15
CA ASP A 276 -35.32 1.18 -15.21
C ASP A 276 -33.77 1.09 -15.15
N VAL A 277 -33.13 2.25 -15.07
CA VAL A 277 -31.66 2.38 -14.97
C VAL A 277 -31.27 3.39 -13.90
N ILE A 278 -30.11 3.19 -13.30
CA ILE A 278 -29.46 4.18 -12.44
C ILE A 278 -28.59 5.05 -13.34
N GLU A 279 -28.88 6.35 -13.40
CA GLU A 279 -28.07 7.32 -14.14
C GLU A 279 -27.10 8.03 -13.20
N GLU A 280 -25.87 8.23 -13.66
CA GLU A 280 -24.80 8.92 -12.96
C GLU A 280 -24.81 10.41 -13.30
N LYS A 281 -24.63 11.23 -12.27
CA LYS A 281 -24.40 12.66 -12.42
C LYS A 281 -23.00 12.98 -11.91
N PHE A 282 -22.15 13.47 -12.80
CA PHE A 282 -20.74 13.71 -12.51
C PHE A 282 -20.49 15.01 -11.75
N ARG A 283 -19.42 15.01 -10.94
CA ARG A 283 -18.84 16.19 -10.30
C ARG A 283 -18.24 17.13 -11.34
N LYS A 284 -18.12 18.41 -10.98
CA LYS A 284 -17.39 19.37 -11.82
C LYS A 284 -15.90 19.07 -11.73
N LYS A 285 -15.18 19.27 -12.84
CA LYS A 285 -13.72 19.14 -12.88
C LYS A 285 -13.00 19.96 -11.80
N ALA A 286 -13.47 21.18 -11.53
CA ALA A 286 -12.90 22.04 -10.50
C ALA A 286 -13.00 21.44 -9.08
N ASP A 287 -14.08 20.71 -8.78
CA ASP A 287 -14.27 20.06 -7.47
C ASP A 287 -13.31 18.87 -7.32
N ILE A 288 -13.13 18.09 -8.40
CA ILE A 288 -12.16 16.97 -8.45
C ILE A 288 -10.73 17.50 -8.31
N ASP A 289 -10.36 18.53 -9.08
CA ASP A 289 -9.03 19.15 -9.05
C ASP A 289 -8.71 19.69 -7.66
N ASN A 290 -9.67 20.33 -6.98
CA ASN A 290 -9.48 20.84 -5.63
C ASN A 290 -9.40 19.72 -4.59
N CYS A 291 -10.24 18.69 -4.69
CA CYS A 291 -10.15 17.52 -3.82
C CYS A 291 -8.80 16.83 -3.94
N TYR A 292 -8.26 16.68 -5.15
CA TYR A 292 -6.94 16.10 -5.37
C TYR A 292 -5.80 16.96 -4.79
N LYS A 293 -5.89 18.30 -4.91
CA LYS A 293 -4.93 19.21 -4.27
C LYS A 293 -4.95 19.06 -2.75
N ASN A 294 -6.14 19.00 -2.15
CA ASN A 294 -6.30 18.80 -0.71
C ASN A 294 -5.77 17.43 -0.27
N LEU A 295 -6.05 16.37 -1.04
CA LEU A 295 -5.52 15.02 -0.78
C LEU A 295 -3.98 15.02 -0.74
N VAL A 296 -3.33 15.48 -1.81
CA VAL A 296 -1.86 15.48 -1.93
C VAL A 296 -1.19 16.30 -0.83
N THR A 297 -1.73 17.48 -0.53
CA THR A 297 -1.18 18.35 0.52
C THR A 297 -1.44 17.80 1.92
N SER A 298 -2.61 17.19 2.16
CA SER A 298 -2.93 16.54 3.44
C SER A 298 -2.05 15.32 3.70
N LEU A 299 -1.77 14.52 2.68
CA LEU A 299 -0.85 13.38 2.78
C LEU A 299 0.55 13.85 3.19
N ALA A 300 1.07 14.90 2.55
CA ALA A 300 2.38 15.44 2.91
C ALA A 300 2.43 15.98 4.35
N ILE A 301 1.40 16.72 4.77
CA ILE A 301 1.28 17.24 6.14
C ILE A 301 1.23 16.07 7.14
N ARG A 302 0.40 15.07 6.86
CA ARG A 302 0.25 13.86 7.68
C ARG A 302 1.59 13.16 7.82
N THR A 303 2.26 12.81 6.72
CA THR A 303 3.58 12.14 6.77
C THR A 303 4.61 12.92 7.59
N ILE A 304 4.68 14.25 7.44
CA ILE A 304 5.59 15.08 8.24
C ILE A 304 5.21 15.03 9.73
N HIS A 305 3.91 15.10 10.04
CA HIS A 305 3.40 15.02 11.41
C HIS A 305 3.73 13.69 12.08
N GLU A 306 3.40 12.56 11.43
CA GLU A 306 3.61 11.20 11.95
C GLU A 306 5.10 11.00 12.30
N VAL A 307 6.00 11.43 11.41
CA VAL A 307 7.45 11.27 11.61
C VAL A 307 7.98 12.15 12.74
N ILE A 308 7.54 13.41 12.83
CA ILE A 308 7.97 14.33 13.88
C ILE A 308 7.44 13.89 15.25
N GLU A 309 6.20 13.41 15.30
CA GLU A 309 5.56 12.91 16.53
C GLU A 309 6.20 11.61 16.99
N ALA A 310 6.42 10.66 16.07
CA ALA A 310 6.98 9.36 16.41
C ALA A 310 8.46 9.40 16.82
N ASP A 311 9.19 10.50 16.58
CA ASP A 311 10.62 10.64 16.92
C ASP A 311 10.87 10.76 18.44
N GLN A 312 10.85 9.61 19.12
CA GLN A 312 11.10 9.45 20.55
C GLN A 312 12.51 9.88 20.98
N GLY A 313 13.49 9.78 20.08
CA GLY A 313 14.90 10.12 20.34
C GLY A 313 15.25 11.59 20.11
N GLY A 314 14.39 12.35 19.43
CA GLY A 314 14.64 13.76 19.11
C GLY A 314 15.77 13.95 18.11
N PHE A 315 15.98 13.00 17.20
CA PHE A 315 17.07 13.04 16.22
C PHE A 315 16.71 13.85 14.97
N ILE A 316 15.41 13.98 14.66
CA ILE A 316 14.94 14.62 13.44
C ILE A 316 14.71 16.11 13.72
N SER A 317 15.60 16.95 13.19
CA SER A 317 15.52 18.41 13.29
C SER A 317 14.82 19.03 12.08
N VAL A 318 15.00 18.44 10.89
CA VAL A 318 14.40 18.90 9.64
C VAL A 318 13.85 17.71 8.86
N VAL A 319 12.64 17.87 8.32
CA VAL A 319 12.01 16.90 7.42
C VAL A 319 11.94 17.48 6.02
N ILE A 320 12.43 16.72 5.06
CA ILE A 320 12.33 17.00 3.63
C ILE A 320 11.40 15.96 3.02
N PHE A 321 10.25 16.39 2.51
CA PHE A 321 9.26 15.51 1.89
C PHE A 321 9.21 15.77 0.37
N ASN A 322 9.43 14.74 -0.43
CA ASN A 322 9.30 14.75 -1.89
C ASN A 322 8.17 13.79 -2.29
N GLY A 323 7.01 14.34 -2.64
CA GLY A 323 5.88 13.57 -3.14
C GLY A 323 5.93 13.40 -4.66
N PHE A 324 6.06 12.17 -5.13
CA PHE A 324 6.06 11.84 -6.56
C PHE A 324 4.84 11.00 -6.94
N VAL A 325 4.49 10.99 -8.22
CA VAL A 325 3.44 10.13 -8.76
C VAL A 325 4.03 9.28 -9.88
N GLU A 326 3.71 8.00 -9.92
CA GLU A 326 4.03 7.14 -11.06
C GLU A 326 2.99 7.32 -12.17
N THR A 327 3.44 7.67 -13.36
CA THR A 327 2.58 7.87 -14.54
C THR A 327 3.32 7.53 -15.83
N ILE A 328 2.59 7.52 -16.94
CA ILE A 328 3.15 7.29 -18.28
C ILE A 328 3.25 8.64 -19.00
N ASP A 329 4.45 8.96 -19.50
CA ASP A 329 4.64 10.09 -20.39
C ASP A 329 3.92 9.83 -21.71
N LYS A 330 2.87 10.60 -21.97
CA LYS A 330 2.04 10.45 -23.18
C LYS A 330 2.81 10.73 -24.48
N ALA A 331 3.94 11.43 -24.43
CA ALA A 331 4.74 11.73 -25.62
C ALA A 331 5.55 10.53 -26.11
N ASN A 332 6.02 9.66 -25.21
CA ASN A 332 6.94 8.56 -25.54
C ASN A 332 6.54 7.19 -24.96
N GLY A 333 5.47 7.12 -24.16
CA GLY A 333 4.96 5.89 -23.55
C GLY A 333 5.79 5.32 -22.40
N LYS A 334 6.81 6.04 -21.91
CA LYS A 334 7.66 5.58 -20.82
C LYS A 334 7.07 5.91 -19.45
N THR A 335 7.29 5.03 -18.49
CA THR A 335 7.00 5.31 -17.07
C THR A 335 7.93 6.43 -16.58
N ILE A 336 7.34 7.42 -15.94
CA ILE A 336 8.01 8.57 -15.32
C ILE A 336 7.50 8.77 -13.90
N PHE A 337 8.30 9.45 -13.08
CA PHE A 337 8.02 9.72 -11.67
C PHE A 337 8.11 11.23 -11.38
N PRO A 338 7.21 12.07 -11.94
CA PRO A 338 7.20 13.50 -11.66
C PRO A 338 7.02 13.76 -10.16
N ILE A 339 7.94 14.54 -9.58
CA ILE A 339 7.79 15.10 -8.25
C ILE A 339 6.78 16.24 -8.34
N LEU A 340 5.71 16.16 -7.58
CA LEU A 340 4.62 17.13 -7.59
C LEU A 340 4.70 18.12 -6.44
N LEU A 341 5.35 17.72 -5.35
CA LEU A 341 5.44 18.47 -4.12
C LEU A 341 6.79 18.20 -3.47
N SER A 342 7.50 19.26 -3.09
CA SER A 342 8.72 19.17 -2.31
C SER A 342 8.68 20.18 -1.17
N ILE A 343 8.81 19.72 0.08
CA ILE A 343 8.71 20.55 1.28
C ILE A 343 9.97 20.35 2.10
N SER A 344 10.52 21.43 2.65
CA SER A 344 11.54 21.36 3.70
C SER A 344 11.05 22.16 4.89
N VAL A 345 10.99 21.56 6.07
CA VAL A 345 10.48 22.19 7.28
C VAL A 345 11.25 21.72 8.51
N SER A 346 11.54 22.64 9.43
CA SER A 346 12.13 22.31 10.72
C SER A 346 11.07 21.82 11.71
N LYS A 347 11.47 20.97 12.66
CA LYS A 347 10.59 20.48 13.74
C LYS A 347 9.96 21.63 14.52
N ASP A 348 10.75 22.67 14.84
CA ASP A 348 10.28 23.84 15.58
C ASP A 348 9.26 24.67 14.78
N GLU A 349 9.51 24.87 13.49
CA GLU A 349 8.56 25.57 12.61
C GLU A 349 7.24 24.81 12.50
N PHE A 350 7.31 23.49 12.30
CA PHE A 350 6.12 22.64 12.17
C PHE A 350 5.32 22.55 13.48
N ALA A 351 5.99 22.45 14.63
CA ALA A 351 5.35 22.39 15.95
C ALA A 351 4.53 23.64 16.30
N ASN A 352 4.84 24.80 15.68
CA ASN A 352 4.07 26.03 15.86
C ASN A 352 2.76 26.06 15.05
N ILE A 353 2.52 25.08 14.19
CA ILE A 353 1.33 25.00 13.34
C ILE A 353 0.22 24.27 14.08
N ASN A 354 -0.95 24.89 14.19
CA ASN A 354 -2.14 24.23 14.73
C ASN A 354 -2.86 23.44 13.62
N LEU A 355 -2.44 22.19 13.42
CA LEU A 355 -2.97 21.29 12.39
C LEU A 355 -4.49 21.06 12.46
N SER A 356 -5.11 21.19 13.64
CA SER A 356 -6.58 21.04 13.77
C SER A 356 -7.40 22.14 13.07
N ARG A 357 -6.74 23.22 12.63
CA ARG A 357 -7.39 24.40 12.03
C ARG A 357 -6.75 24.85 10.72
N VAL A 358 -5.85 24.06 10.15
CA VAL A 358 -5.20 24.45 8.90
C VAL A 358 -6.03 24.08 7.68
N GLU A 359 -5.98 24.96 6.69
CA GLU A 359 -6.32 24.61 5.31
C GLU A 359 -5.06 24.01 4.64
N PRO A 360 -5.07 22.74 4.19
CA PRO A 360 -3.87 22.01 3.78
C PRO A 360 -3.02 22.75 2.74
N ILE A 361 -3.67 23.31 1.71
CA ILE A 361 -2.99 24.04 0.64
C ILE A 361 -2.30 25.29 1.17
N GLN A 362 -2.97 26.06 2.04
CA GLN A 362 -2.41 27.29 2.60
C GLN A 362 -1.28 26.98 3.58
N CYS A 363 -1.40 25.89 4.35
CA CYS A 363 -0.36 25.41 5.23
C CYS A 363 0.93 25.12 4.46
N ILE A 364 0.86 24.29 3.42
CA ILE A 364 2.04 23.98 2.59
C ILE A 364 2.61 25.24 1.93
N GLN A 365 1.77 26.16 1.45
CA GLN A 365 2.23 27.42 0.85
C GLN A 365 2.94 28.35 1.85
N SER A 366 2.65 28.25 3.14
CA SER A 366 3.33 29.01 4.19
C SER A 366 4.70 28.44 4.56
N LEU A 367 4.91 27.15 4.29
CA LEU A 367 6.18 26.46 4.50
C LEU A 367 7.14 26.70 3.33
N SER A 368 8.42 26.36 3.53
CA SER A 368 9.42 26.33 2.45
C SER A 368 9.15 25.17 1.48
N ALA A 369 8.11 25.32 0.65
CA ALA A 369 7.61 24.30 -0.26
C ALA A 369 7.65 24.74 -1.73
N LYS A 370 7.90 23.78 -2.61
CA LYS A 370 7.70 23.87 -4.06
C LYS A 370 6.52 22.97 -4.43
N ILE A 371 5.44 23.58 -4.90
CA ILE A 371 4.22 22.88 -5.31
C ILE A 371 4.08 22.96 -6.82
N SER A 372 3.68 21.86 -7.45
CA SER A 372 3.32 21.85 -8.87
C SER A 372 2.31 22.95 -9.20
N PRO A 373 2.52 23.71 -10.31
CA PRO A 373 1.54 24.70 -10.76
C PRO A 373 0.20 24.05 -11.16
N SER A 374 0.20 22.75 -11.48
CA SER A 374 -1.01 21.97 -11.67
C SER A 374 -0.78 20.52 -11.27
N LEU A 375 -1.26 20.17 -10.08
CA LEU A 375 -1.22 18.81 -9.54
C LEU A 375 -1.99 17.82 -10.42
N SER A 376 -3.18 18.19 -10.91
CA SER A 376 -3.95 17.31 -11.80
C SER A 376 -3.35 17.18 -13.20
N GLY A 377 -2.56 18.16 -13.63
CA GLY A 377 -1.76 18.09 -14.85
C GLY A 377 -0.42 17.36 -14.68
N LEU A 378 -0.06 16.95 -13.46
CA LEU A 378 1.19 16.27 -13.10
C LEU A 378 2.45 17.03 -13.55
N PHE A 379 2.43 18.37 -13.48
CA PHE A 379 3.60 19.17 -13.86
C PHE A 379 4.71 19.00 -12.81
N PRO A 380 5.92 18.55 -13.18
CA PRO A 380 6.97 18.28 -12.21
C PRO A 380 7.55 19.57 -11.63
N VAL A 381 8.01 19.50 -10.38
CA VAL A 381 8.82 20.52 -9.72
C VAL A 381 10.21 19.98 -9.38
N LYS A 382 11.23 20.84 -9.40
CA LYS A 382 12.57 20.45 -8.96
C LYS A 382 12.56 20.25 -7.44
N PRO A 383 13.01 19.10 -6.92
CA PRO A 383 13.06 18.87 -5.47
C PRO A 383 13.95 19.91 -4.77
N ILE A 384 13.68 20.13 -3.49
CA ILE A 384 14.54 20.98 -2.64
C ILE A 384 15.87 20.27 -2.38
N LYS A 385 15.84 18.95 -2.18
CA LYS A 385 17.01 18.08 -2.03
C LYS A 385 16.75 16.72 -2.70
N GLU A 386 17.75 16.17 -3.38
CA GLU A 386 17.68 14.89 -4.07
C GLU A 386 18.14 13.73 -3.18
N PHE A 387 17.61 12.53 -3.41
CA PHE A 387 17.86 11.35 -2.56
C PHE A 387 19.33 10.91 -2.53
N SER A 388 20.00 10.93 -3.67
CA SER A 388 21.42 10.63 -3.81
C SER A 388 22.33 11.58 -3.00
N MET A 389 21.84 12.75 -2.61
CA MET A 389 22.59 13.71 -1.78
C MET A 389 22.49 13.41 -0.27
N VAL A 390 21.62 12.50 0.14
CA VAL A 390 21.37 12.17 1.55
C VAL A 390 21.77 10.73 1.87
N ASP A 391 21.48 9.75 1.01
CA ASP A 391 21.92 8.38 1.23
C ASP A 391 23.28 8.09 0.58
N LYS A 392 24.31 7.95 1.42
CA LYS A 392 25.69 7.61 1.01
C LYS A 392 25.79 6.20 0.38
N ARG A 393 24.78 5.33 0.56
CA ARG A 393 24.72 3.98 -0.01
C ARG A 393 24.17 3.96 -1.43
N TYR A 394 23.36 4.96 -1.79
CA TYR A 394 22.81 5.16 -3.15
C TYR A 394 23.54 6.29 -3.88
N VAL A 395 24.87 6.29 -3.79
CA VAL A 395 25.71 6.74 -4.90
C VAL A 395 25.28 5.86 -6.09
N THR A 396 24.38 6.40 -6.90
CA THR A 396 23.52 5.68 -7.85
C THR A 396 24.36 4.74 -8.72
N GLU A 397 23.83 3.60 -9.18
CA GLU A 397 24.54 2.73 -10.16
C GLU A 397 24.98 3.48 -11.45
N GLN A 398 24.47 4.70 -11.68
CA GLN A 398 24.98 5.63 -12.68
C GLN A 398 26.41 6.15 -12.38
N ASP A 399 26.85 6.16 -11.11
CA ASP A 399 28.20 6.51 -10.66
C ASP A 399 29.21 5.35 -10.77
N ILE A 400 28.73 4.11 -10.89
CA ILE A 400 29.60 2.96 -11.19
C ILE A 400 29.75 2.81 -12.70
N VAL A 401 28.69 3.10 -13.48
CA VAL A 401 28.77 3.17 -14.94
C VAL A 401 29.48 4.45 -15.42
N SER A 402 29.51 5.54 -14.65
CA SER A 402 30.32 6.73 -14.97
C SER A 402 31.82 6.41 -14.97
N SER A 403 32.29 5.48 -14.12
CA SER A 403 33.68 4.99 -14.18
C SER A 403 34.01 4.19 -15.45
N LEU A 404 33.00 3.73 -16.21
CA LEU A 404 33.14 3.08 -17.51
C LEU A 404 32.69 3.95 -18.70
N SER A 405 32.07 5.10 -18.45
CA SER A 405 31.57 5.99 -19.49
C SER A 405 32.60 7.09 -19.71
N ASN A 406 33.07 7.24 -20.95
CA ASN A 406 34.06 8.25 -21.34
C ASN A 406 33.43 9.67 -21.37
N ARG A 407 32.74 10.08 -20.30
CA ARG A 407 32.16 11.41 -20.13
C ARG A 407 33.30 12.38 -19.81
N PRO A 408 33.40 13.52 -20.51
CA PRO A 408 34.44 14.49 -20.20
C PRO A 408 34.13 15.15 -18.85
N ASN A 409 35.07 15.05 -17.91
CA ASN A 409 35.03 15.82 -16.67
C ASN A 409 35.31 17.30 -16.97
N LEU A 410 34.36 18.18 -16.64
CA LEU A 410 34.47 19.62 -16.88
C LEU A 410 35.58 20.29 -16.06
N MET A 411 36.03 19.65 -14.97
CA MET A 411 37.17 20.13 -14.19
C MET A 411 38.52 19.87 -14.86
N ASP A 412 38.58 18.93 -15.80
CA ASP A 412 39.79 18.64 -16.58
C ASP A 412 40.00 19.64 -17.73
N LEU A 413 38.92 20.28 -18.20
CA LEU A 413 38.97 21.34 -19.21
C LEU A 413 39.71 22.56 -18.67
N ASN A 414 40.64 23.12 -19.43
CA ASN A 414 41.27 24.38 -19.03
C ASN A 414 40.25 25.54 -19.01
N PRO A 415 40.54 26.67 -18.33
CA PRO A 415 39.57 27.78 -18.20
C PRO A 415 39.01 28.27 -19.55
N PHE A 416 39.85 28.35 -20.58
CA PHE A 416 39.45 28.78 -21.92
C PHE A 416 38.54 27.74 -22.63
N GLU A 417 38.81 26.45 -22.47
CA GLU A 417 37.95 25.37 -22.95
C GLU A 417 36.59 25.37 -22.27
N PHE A 418 36.56 25.67 -20.97
CA PHE A 418 35.32 25.78 -20.20
C PHE A 418 34.48 26.99 -20.64
N GLU A 419 35.10 28.15 -20.85
CA GLU A 419 34.43 29.34 -21.41
C GLU A 419 33.84 29.05 -22.80
N ASN A 420 34.59 28.34 -23.66
CA ASN A 420 34.10 27.92 -24.97
C ASN A 420 32.92 26.96 -24.88
N LEU A 421 32.95 26.00 -23.95
CA LEU A 421 31.85 25.07 -23.73
C LEU A 421 30.56 25.82 -23.35
N VAL A 422 30.65 26.76 -22.40
CA VAL A 422 29.51 27.58 -21.96
C VAL A 422 28.99 28.44 -23.12
N THR A 423 29.87 29.03 -23.91
CA THR A 423 29.48 29.81 -25.11
C THR A 423 28.72 28.95 -26.10
N ASN A 424 29.23 27.75 -26.41
CA ASN A 424 28.60 26.81 -27.33
C ASN A 424 27.26 26.28 -26.80
N LEU A 425 27.13 26.09 -25.49
CA LEU A 425 25.88 25.71 -24.84
C LEU A 425 24.77 26.72 -25.15
N PHE A 426 25.00 28.00 -24.86
CA PHE A 426 24.01 29.03 -25.12
C PHE A 426 23.73 29.24 -26.62
N SER A 427 24.74 29.04 -27.47
CA SER A 427 24.55 29.04 -28.93
C SER A 427 23.58 27.94 -29.37
N LYS A 428 23.77 26.71 -28.89
CA LYS A 428 22.88 25.56 -29.18
C LYS A 428 21.49 25.72 -28.59
N MET A 429 21.34 26.49 -27.52
CA MET A 429 20.05 26.87 -26.95
C MET A 429 19.31 27.95 -27.75
N GLY A 430 19.87 28.40 -28.88
CA GLY A 430 19.22 29.32 -29.81
C GLY A 430 19.56 30.80 -29.62
N LEU A 431 20.60 31.12 -28.84
CA LEU A 431 21.11 32.50 -28.72
C LEU A 431 22.22 32.77 -29.74
N GLU A 432 22.28 34.00 -30.27
CA GLU A 432 23.40 34.42 -31.12
C GLU A 432 24.58 34.84 -30.22
N THR A 433 25.57 33.96 -30.07
CA THR A 433 26.72 34.18 -29.18
C THR A 433 27.93 34.73 -29.92
N LYS A 434 28.60 35.72 -29.34
CA LYS A 434 29.90 36.24 -29.77
C LYS A 434 30.89 36.13 -28.62
N GLN A 435 32.00 35.46 -28.85
CA GLN A 435 33.08 35.36 -27.87
C GLN A 435 33.85 36.68 -27.78
N THR A 436 34.09 37.15 -26.57
CA THR A 436 34.88 38.35 -26.29
C THR A 436 36.39 38.00 -26.33
N ARG A 437 37.22 38.87 -26.90
CA ARG A 437 38.68 38.65 -26.92
C ARG A 437 39.35 39.34 -25.73
N SER A 438 39.56 38.55 -24.67
CA SER A 438 40.54 38.70 -23.58
C SER A 438 40.69 40.05 -22.84
N SER A 439 40.43 39.98 -21.53
CA SER A 439 40.97 40.77 -20.40
C SER A 439 40.68 42.26 -20.26
N LYS A 440 40.17 42.98 -21.27
CA LYS A 440 39.82 44.41 -21.12
C LYS A 440 38.35 44.69 -20.81
N ASP A 441 37.47 43.70 -20.94
CA ASP A 441 36.01 43.88 -20.88
C ASP A 441 35.41 43.52 -19.51
N GLY A 442 36.10 43.80 -18.41
CA GLY A 442 35.51 43.66 -17.06
C GLY A 442 35.17 42.22 -16.63
N GLY A 443 35.77 41.20 -17.27
CA GLY A 443 35.64 39.80 -16.89
C GLY A 443 34.45 39.04 -17.51
N ILE A 444 33.95 39.49 -18.67
CA ILE A 444 32.91 38.79 -19.45
C ILE A 444 33.56 37.78 -20.40
N ASP A 445 33.03 36.56 -20.42
CA ASP A 445 33.57 35.47 -21.23
C ASP A 445 32.78 35.28 -22.55
N ALA A 446 31.49 35.63 -22.56
CA ALA A 446 30.69 35.67 -23.78
C ALA A 446 29.57 36.73 -23.73
N VAL A 447 29.23 37.26 -24.90
CA VAL A 447 28.04 38.09 -25.10
C VAL A 447 27.08 37.33 -26.00
N ALA A 448 25.84 37.16 -25.55
CA ALA A 448 24.78 36.51 -26.29
C ALA A 448 23.66 37.50 -26.63
N PHE A 449 23.01 37.31 -27.78
CA PHE A 449 21.85 38.10 -28.18
C PHE A 449 20.65 37.18 -28.35
N ASP A 450 19.58 37.52 -27.63
CA ASP A 450 18.27 36.92 -27.87
C ASP A 450 17.54 37.77 -28.92
N LEU A 451 17.25 37.17 -30.08
CA LEU A 451 16.67 37.85 -31.23
C LEU A 451 15.14 37.98 -31.16
N ARG A 452 14.49 37.53 -30.08
CA ARG A 452 13.03 37.62 -29.93
C ARG A 452 12.58 39.09 -29.85
N PRO A 453 11.68 39.58 -30.73
CA PRO A 453 11.37 41.01 -30.86
C PRO A 453 10.80 41.75 -29.62
N VAL A 454 10.29 41.01 -28.64
CA VAL A 454 9.60 41.57 -27.45
C VAL A 454 10.33 41.30 -26.14
N LEU A 455 11.06 40.18 -26.05
CA LEU A 455 11.76 39.73 -24.84
C LEU A 455 13.28 39.70 -25.01
N GLY A 456 13.75 39.88 -26.23
CA GLY A 456 15.15 39.76 -26.61
C GLY A 456 15.98 40.94 -26.14
N GLY A 457 17.30 40.80 -26.26
CA GLY A 457 18.25 41.77 -25.76
C GLY A 457 19.65 41.21 -25.65
N LYS A 458 20.59 42.08 -25.30
CA LYS A 458 21.98 41.71 -25.01
C LYS A 458 22.04 41.02 -23.65
N ILE A 459 22.72 39.88 -23.61
CA ILE A 459 22.96 39.05 -22.43
C ILE A 459 24.47 38.93 -22.25
N VAL A 460 24.96 39.18 -21.04
CA VAL A 460 26.37 38.96 -20.70
C VAL A 460 26.50 37.66 -19.92
N ILE A 461 27.48 36.85 -20.29
CA ILE A 461 27.72 35.54 -19.69
C ILE A 461 29.14 35.51 -19.15
N GLN A 462 29.26 35.07 -17.90
CA GLN A 462 30.53 34.84 -17.23
C GLN A 462 30.58 33.40 -16.73
N ALA A 463 31.69 32.71 -16.99
CA ALA A 463 31.94 31.33 -16.65
C ALA A 463 33.11 31.24 -15.65
N LYS A 464 32.87 30.60 -14.50
CA LYS A 464 33.86 30.42 -13.43
C LYS A 464 34.07 28.94 -13.13
N ARG A 465 35.17 28.38 -13.63
CA ARG A 465 35.64 27.03 -13.29
C ARG A 465 36.29 27.01 -11.90
N TYR A 466 35.48 26.98 -10.85
CA TYR A 466 35.92 27.05 -9.45
C TYR A 466 35.72 25.70 -8.75
N LYS A 467 36.54 25.45 -7.71
CA LYS A 467 36.42 24.29 -6.83
C LYS A 467 35.57 24.61 -5.58
N ASN A 468 35.70 25.83 -5.08
CA ASN A 468 35.10 26.28 -3.83
C ASN A 468 33.89 27.17 -4.09
N LEU A 469 33.12 27.39 -3.02
CA LEU A 469 31.99 28.31 -2.93
C LEU A 469 32.24 29.62 -3.70
N VAL A 470 31.35 29.92 -4.64
CA VAL A 470 31.35 31.21 -5.34
C VAL A 470 30.66 32.25 -4.47
N GLY A 471 31.45 33.20 -3.96
CA GLY A 471 30.97 34.28 -3.09
C GLY A 471 30.18 35.37 -3.82
N VAL A 472 29.50 36.21 -3.04
CA VAL A 472 28.67 37.33 -3.53
C VAL A 472 29.47 38.38 -4.32
N SER A 473 30.80 38.46 -4.14
CA SER A 473 31.66 39.36 -4.91
C SER A 473 31.56 39.12 -6.41
N ALA A 474 31.63 37.87 -6.87
CA ALA A 474 31.52 37.52 -8.28
C ALA A 474 30.17 37.94 -8.89
N VAL A 475 29.08 37.82 -8.12
CA VAL A 475 27.74 38.25 -8.56
C VAL A 475 27.63 39.78 -8.65
N ARG A 476 28.25 40.49 -7.71
CA ARG A 476 28.31 41.97 -7.71
C ARG A 476 29.12 42.50 -8.89
N ASP A 477 30.24 41.86 -9.17
CA ASP A 477 31.11 42.22 -10.30
C ASP A 477 30.37 42.02 -11.63
N LEU A 478 29.70 40.87 -11.81
CA LEU A 478 28.87 40.62 -12.99
C LEU A 478 27.75 41.66 -13.14
N TYR A 479 27.10 42.05 -12.04
CA TYR A 479 26.04 43.07 -12.08
C TYR A 479 26.55 44.43 -12.56
N GLY A 480 27.70 44.88 -12.05
CA GLY A 480 28.34 46.12 -12.49
C GLY A 480 28.68 46.09 -13.98
N THR A 481 29.23 44.97 -14.43
CA THR A 481 29.58 44.74 -15.83
C THR A 481 28.35 44.68 -16.75
N MET A 482 27.27 44.03 -16.32
CA MET A 482 25.99 43.98 -17.05
C MET A 482 25.41 45.38 -17.28
N ILE A 483 25.43 46.24 -16.26
CA ILE A 483 24.97 47.63 -16.38
C ILE A 483 25.86 48.42 -17.34
N ASN A 484 27.20 48.31 -17.21
CA ASN A 484 28.15 49.01 -18.05
C ASN A 484 28.03 48.62 -19.53
N GLU A 485 27.75 47.35 -19.81
CA GLU A 485 27.55 46.82 -21.15
C GLU A 485 26.15 47.07 -21.75
N GLY A 486 25.24 47.65 -20.96
CA GLY A 486 23.83 47.85 -21.35
C GLY A 486 23.08 46.53 -21.60
N ALA A 487 23.46 45.47 -20.90
CA ALA A 487 22.84 44.16 -21.05
C ALA A 487 21.54 44.06 -20.25
N THR A 488 20.54 43.43 -20.86
CA THR A 488 19.21 43.19 -20.27
C THR A 488 19.22 42.08 -19.23
N LYS A 489 20.20 41.17 -19.30
CA LYS A 489 20.37 40.04 -18.37
C LYS A 489 21.84 39.65 -18.24
N GLY A 490 22.24 39.24 -17.05
CA GLY A 490 23.54 38.63 -16.76
C GLY A 490 23.37 37.16 -16.38
N ILE A 491 24.29 36.31 -16.82
CA ILE A 491 24.33 34.90 -16.45
C ILE A 491 25.71 34.57 -15.89
N LEU A 492 25.75 34.06 -14.66
CA LEU A 492 26.97 33.54 -14.06
C LEU A 492 26.88 32.01 -14.04
N VAL A 493 27.82 31.36 -14.69
CA VAL A 493 27.93 29.89 -14.75
C VAL A 493 29.13 29.45 -13.92
N SER A 494 28.98 28.42 -13.10
CA SER A 494 30.10 27.83 -12.36
C SER A 494 30.07 26.31 -12.36
N THR A 495 31.25 25.70 -12.22
CA THR A 495 31.39 24.28 -11.90
C THR A 495 31.14 23.96 -10.41
N SER A 496 31.06 24.99 -9.55
CA SER A 496 30.81 24.86 -8.11
C SER A 496 29.42 25.43 -7.74
N TRP A 497 29.17 25.63 -6.45
CA TRP A 497 27.92 26.14 -5.88
C TRP A 497 28.05 27.60 -5.41
N TYR A 498 26.92 28.29 -5.29
CA TYR A 498 26.84 29.67 -4.79
C TYR A 498 26.42 29.71 -3.32
N GLY A 499 26.91 30.72 -2.59
CA GLY A 499 26.48 30.96 -1.21
C GLY A 499 25.11 31.62 -1.10
N ALA A 500 24.50 31.55 0.09
CA ALA A 500 23.20 32.18 0.38
C ALA A 500 23.19 33.69 0.05
N ASP A 501 24.30 34.39 0.30
CA ASP A 501 24.44 35.82 -0.02
C ASP A 501 24.41 36.12 -1.52
N ALA A 502 24.90 35.19 -2.36
CA ALA A 502 24.90 35.33 -3.82
C ALA A 502 23.47 35.24 -4.37
N TYR A 503 22.68 34.25 -3.92
CA TYR A 503 21.26 34.12 -4.27
C TYR A 503 20.41 35.28 -3.74
N THR A 504 20.67 35.73 -2.51
CA THR A 504 19.98 36.88 -1.92
C THR A 504 20.24 38.15 -2.73
N PHE A 505 21.46 38.35 -3.21
CA PHE A 505 21.80 39.51 -4.02
C PHE A 505 21.16 39.46 -5.43
N SER A 506 20.98 38.28 -6.02
CA SER A 506 20.43 38.12 -7.38
C SER A 506 18.90 38.15 -7.46
N LYS A 507 18.18 37.88 -6.37
CA LYS A 507 16.70 37.71 -6.33
C LYS A 507 15.89 38.79 -7.07
N ASP A 508 16.28 40.06 -6.95
CA ASP A 508 15.57 41.21 -7.55
C ASP A 508 16.36 41.88 -8.69
N LYS A 509 17.36 41.19 -9.23
CA LYS A 509 18.22 41.70 -10.32
C LYS A 509 18.08 40.79 -11.53
N PRO A 510 18.27 41.29 -12.76
CA PRO A 510 18.25 40.45 -13.95
C PRO A 510 19.55 39.63 -14.08
N ILE A 511 19.88 38.86 -13.03
CA ILE A 511 21.05 37.98 -12.96
C ILE A 511 20.56 36.56 -12.70
N GLU A 512 21.03 35.63 -13.51
CA GLU A 512 20.79 34.21 -13.34
C GLU A 512 22.08 33.51 -12.91
N LEU A 513 21.98 32.68 -11.88
CA LEU A 513 23.08 31.89 -11.34
C LEU A 513 22.88 30.43 -11.76
N ILE A 514 23.87 29.86 -12.44
CA ILE A 514 23.88 28.48 -12.91
C ILE A 514 25.04 27.77 -12.23
N ASP A 515 24.73 27.00 -11.19
CA ASP A 515 25.72 26.20 -10.47
C ASP A 515 26.10 24.93 -11.27
N GLY A 516 27.05 24.15 -10.73
CA GLY A 516 27.52 22.93 -11.39
C GLY A 516 26.40 21.96 -11.75
N SER A 517 25.40 21.82 -10.89
CA SER A 517 24.23 20.96 -11.17
C SER A 517 23.37 21.52 -12.30
N GLY A 518 23.15 22.84 -12.31
CA GLY A 518 22.43 23.54 -13.37
C GLY A 518 23.15 23.48 -14.71
N LEU A 519 24.48 23.55 -14.73
CA LEU A 519 25.29 23.45 -15.94
C LEU A 519 25.17 22.05 -16.56
N LEU A 520 25.31 20.99 -15.76
CA LEU A 520 25.16 19.61 -16.23
C LEU A 520 23.76 19.35 -16.81
N TYR A 521 22.73 19.88 -16.15
CA TYR A 521 21.36 19.81 -16.66
C TYR A 521 21.23 20.48 -18.04
N LEU A 522 21.76 21.69 -18.22
CA LEU A 522 21.68 22.41 -19.49
C LEU A 522 22.46 21.71 -20.61
N LEU A 523 23.60 21.11 -20.30
CA LEU A 523 24.37 20.29 -21.25
C LEU A 523 23.57 19.06 -21.68
N ALA A 524 22.89 18.38 -20.75
CA ALA A 524 22.04 17.24 -21.07
C ALA A 524 20.87 17.62 -22.01
N GLN A 525 20.28 18.81 -21.85
CA GLN A 525 19.21 19.31 -22.73
C GLN A 525 19.65 19.49 -24.18
N ILE A 526 20.94 19.76 -24.43
CA ILE A 526 21.52 19.86 -25.77
C ILE A 526 22.19 18.55 -26.24
N GLY A 527 21.93 17.44 -25.54
CA GLY A 527 22.45 16.10 -25.84
C GLY A 527 23.93 15.90 -25.52
N VAL A 528 24.51 16.72 -24.64
CA VAL A 528 25.91 16.59 -24.18
C VAL A 528 25.91 16.03 -22.77
N GLU A 529 26.41 14.79 -22.61
CA GLU A 529 26.67 14.22 -21.30
C GLU A 529 28.07 14.61 -20.83
N ALA A 530 28.16 15.24 -19.66
CA ALA A 530 29.40 15.63 -19.01
C ALA A 530 29.30 15.37 -17.51
N GLU A 531 30.43 15.42 -16.81
CA GLU A 531 30.48 15.25 -15.36
C GLU A 531 31.36 16.33 -14.70
N ILE A 532 31.17 16.56 -13.41
CA ILE A 532 32.02 17.48 -12.62
C ILE A 532 32.57 16.66 -11.46
N ILE A 533 33.80 16.17 -11.62
CA ILE A 533 34.54 15.51 -10.55
C ILE A 533 35.56 16.52 -10.02
N MET A 534 35.39 16.91 -8.77
CA MET A 534 36.33 17.80 -8.10
C MET A 534 37.64 17.03 -7.84
N PRO A 535 38.80 17.56 -8.25
CA PRO A 535 40.07 16.93 -7.93
C PRO A 535 40.31 16.98 -6.41
N ASP A 536 40.89 15.91 -5.87
CA ASP A 536 41.19 15.77 -4.43
C ASP A 536 41.93 17.02 -3.89
N PRO A 537 41.62 17.45 -2.66
CA PRO A 537 42.37 18.52 -2.01
C PRO A 537 43.83 18.08 -1.83
N ILE A 538 44.76 18.79 -2.50
CA ILE A 538 46.22 18.64 -2.31
C ILE A 538 46.65 19.34 -1.03
#